data_AF-A0A1N7SWN1-F1
#
_entry.id   AF-A0A1N7SWN1-F1
#
_cell.length_a   1.000
_cell.length_b   1.000
_cell.length_c   1.000
_cell.angle_alpha   90.00
_cell.angle_beta   90.00
_cell.angle_gamma   90.00
#
_symmetry.space_group_name_H-M   'P 1'
#
loop_
_entity.id
_entity.type
_entity.pdbx_description
1 polymer ?
#
loop_
_entity_poly.entity_id
_entity_poly.type
_entity_poly.pdbx_seq_one_letter_code
_entity_poly.pdbx_strand_id
1 'polypeptide(L)'
;MLPKYLEIKKRHHYVWASYLTRWGRGTEDVFYTTRKGKIAHDSVRGIVVDDYFYKMSTLTNNHVKVIEGYSRKSPDHLHQQHMSYLHDFLKTQRAEEIYCQFATQNQEVEPHLNAAKCNLIENLHSSHEKTALPMLAALADEKLDLLHDNQHMVQFMVFIGQQFCRTKAFRDNVLKILNRRNALEIEVADATAHSWWFLSYMYGMNLG
;
A
#
# COMPACT_ATOMS: atom_id res chain seq x y z
N MET A 1 18.64 14.15 -17.08
CA MET A 1 17.29 13.76 -16.65
C MET A 1 17.44 12.50 -15.81
N LEU A 2 16.87 12.44 -14.61
CA LEU A 2 16.98 11.24 -13.76
C LEU A 2 16.27 10.05 -14.42
N PRO A 3 16.80 8.82 -14.33
CA PRO A 3 16.08 7.61 -14.76
C PRO A 3 14.68 7.51 -14.14
N LYS A 4 13.68 7.05 -14.90
CA LYS A 4 12.27 6.96 -14.46
C LYS A 4 12.07 6.18 -13.16
N TYR A 5 12.88 5.16 -12.90
CA TYR A 5 12.78 4.36 -11.67
C TYR A 5 13.29 5.09 -10.41
N LEU A 6 14.07 6.17 -10.59
CA LEU A 6 14.54 7.08 -9.54
C LEU A 6 13.59 8.25 -9.29
N GLU A 7 12.59 8.46 -10.15
CA GLU A 7 11.56 9.47 -9.90
C GLU A 7 10.76 9.10 -8.66
N ILE A 8 10.66 10.05 -7.73
CA ILE A 8 9.95 9.85 -6.48
C ILE A 8 8.45 9.85 -6.76
N LYS A 9 7.81 8.72 -6.46
CA LYS A 9 6.35 8.65 -6.41
C LYS A 9 5.90 9.37 -5.15
N LYS A 10 5.44 10.60 -5.34
CA LYS A 10 4.99 11.47 -4.25
C LYS A 10 3.50 11.34 -4.01
N ARG A 11 2.70 11.44 -5.08
CA ARG A 11 1.24 11.40 -5.01
C ARG A 11 0.77 9.96 -5.01
N HIS A 12 0.50 9.41 -3.83
CA HIS A 12 0.07 8.02 -3.66
C HIS A 12 -1.45 7.94 -3.63
N HIS A 13 -2.01 7.28 -4.63
CA HIS A 13 -3.44 7.04 -4.74
C HIS A 13 -3.83 5.86 -3.85
N TYR A 14 -4.70 6.13 -2.88
CA TYR A 14 -5.25 5.09 -2.00
C TYR A 14 -6.59 4.53 -2.49
N VAL A 15 -7.04 5.00 -3.66
CA VAL A 15 -8.08 4.39 -4.50
C VAL A 15 -7.57 4.42 -5.94
N TRP A 16 -7.73 3.31 -6.65
CA TRP A 16 -7.16 3.17 -7.99
C TRP A 16 -7.75 4.17 -9.00
N ALA A 17 -6.87 4.86 -9.73
CA ALA A 17 -7.29 5.85 -10.72
C ALA A 17 -8.19 5.25 -11.82
N SER A 18 -7.87 4.06 -12.35
CA SER A 18 -8.69 3.46 -13.42
C SER A 18 -10.09 3.08 -12.94
N TYR A 19 -10.25 2.72 -11.66
CA TYR A 19 -11.58 2.54 -11.08
C TYR A 19 -12.35 3.86 -11.13
N LEU A 20 -11.75 4.96 -10.69
CA LEU A 20 -12.35 6.30 -10.66
C LEU A 20 -12.73 6.83 -12.05
N THR A 21 -11.91 6.57 -13.09
CA THR A 21 -12.24 6.99 -14.47
C THR A 21 -13.59 6.46 -14.95
N ARG A 22 -14.01 5.28 -14.49
CA ARG A 22 -15.32 4.70 -14.85
C ARG A 22 -16.48 5.46 -14.21
N TRP A 23 -16.26 6.13 -13.07
CA TRP A 23 -17.26 6.98 -12.41
C TRP A 23 -17.39 8.37 -13.05
N GLY A 24 -16.37 8.81 -13.78
CA GLY A 24 -16.37 10.08 -14.53
C GLY A 24 -17.14 10.03 -15.85
N ARG A 25 -17.85 8.94 -16.17
CA ARG A 25 -18.52 8.73 -17.48
C ARG A 25 -17.60 8.95 -18.68
N GLY A 26 -16.32 8.61 -18.55
CA GLY A 26 -15.31 8.80 -19.60
C GLY A 26 -14.63 10.17 -19.61
N THR A 27 -14.94 11.07 -18.67
CA THR A 27 -14.14 12.28 -18.42
C THR A 27 -13.05 12.00 -17.39
N GLU A 28 -12.09 12.93 -17.28
CA GLU A 28 -11.09 12.89 -16.22
C GLU A 28 -11.64 13.38 -14.87
N ASP A 29 -12.88 13.86 -14.81
CA ASP A 29 -13.51 14.43 -13.61
C ASP A 29 -14.44 13.42 -12.93
N VAL A 30 -14.32 13.32 -11.60
CA VAL A 30 -15.17 12.47 -10.77
C VAL A 30 -15.97 13.33 -9.80
N PHE A 31 -17.27 13.12 -9.78
CA PHE A 31 -18.19 13.81 -8.88
C PHE A 31 -18.28 13.09 -7.54
N TYR A 32 -18.31 13.84 -6.44
CA TYR A 32 -18.41 13.31 -5.09
C TYR A 32 -19.16 14.26 -4.16
N THR A 33 -19.58 13.73 -3.01
CA THR A 33 -20.24 14.52 -1.96
C THR A 33 -19.23 14.92 -0.89
N THR A 34 -19.15 16.21 -0.60
CA THR A 34 -18.33 16.75 0.51
C THR A 34 -18.93 16.38 1.87
N ARG A 35 -18.15 16.51 2.94
CA ARG A 35 -18.64 16.28 4.33
C ARG A 35 -19.87 17.13 4.70
N LYS A 36 -20.09 18.27 4.03
CA LYS A 36 -21.24 19.16 4.24
C LYS A 36 -22.43 18.83 3.33
N GLY A 37 -22.40 17.71 2.61
CA GLY A 37 -23.49 17.30 1.71
C GLY A 37 -23.50 17.99 0.34
N LYS A 38 -22.54 18.88 0.04
CA LYS A 38 -22.46 19.55 -1.27
C LYS A 38 -21.85 18.62 -2.31
N ILE A 39 -22.34 18.67 -3.55
CA ILE A 39 -21.72 18.02 -4.71
C ILE A 39 -20.50 18.84 -5.13
N ALA A 40 -19.39 18.16 -5.36
CA ALA A 40 -18.16 18.72 -5.92
C ALA A 40 -17.62 17.76 -6.99
N HIS A 41 -16.63 18.21 -7.75
CA HIS A 41 -15.87 17.35 -8.66
C HIS A 41 -14.38 17.70 -8.58
N ASP A 42 -13.55 16.74 -8.93
CA ASP A 42 -12.11 16.91 -9.10
C ASP A 42 -11.61 15.90 -10.13
N SER A 43 -10.44 16.14 -10.69
CA SER A 43 -9.78 15.19 -11.57
C SER A 43 -9.49 13.87 -10.85
N VAL A 44 -9.50 12.75 -11.57
CA VAL A 44 -9.10 11.42 -11.06
C VAL A 44 -7.70 11.46 -10.43
N ARG A 45 -6.82 12.30 -10.98
CA ARG A 45 -5.45 12.49 -10.46
C ARG A 45 -5.43 13.36 -9.20
N GLY A 46 -6.45 14.18 -8.98
CA GLY A 46 -6.63 15.13 -7.88
C GLY A 46 -7.24 14.55 -6.62
N ILE A 47 -8.12 13.56 -6.77
CA ILE A 47 -8.92 13.00 -5.68
C ILE A 47 -8.32 11.73 -5.07
N VAL A 48 -8.65 11.45 -3.80
CA VAL A 48 -8.29 10.22 -3.05
C VAL A 48 -6.81 9.85 -3.14
N VAL A 49 -5.99 10.90 -3.00
CA VAL A 49 -4.53 10.87 -3.07
C VAL A 49 -3.99 11.65 -1.88
N ASP A 50 -2.92 11.14 -1.29
CA ASP A 50 -2.16 11.82 -0.24
C ASP A 50 -0.68 11.78 -0.63
N ASP A 51 0.06 12.85 -0.30
CA ASP A 51 1.50 12.86 -0.49
C ASP A 51 2.16 11.84 0.44
N TYR A 52 2.99 10.96 -0.13
CA TYR A 52 3.80 9.97 0.58
C TYR A 52 3.00 8.99 1.44
N PHE A 53 1.74 8.71 1.10
CA PHE A 53 0.85 7.86 1.90
C PHE A 53 1.45 6.48 2.22
N TYR A 54 2.08 5.83 1.23
CA TYR A 54 2.78 4.54 1.38
C TYR A 54 4.29 4.66 1.61
N LYS A 55 4.81 5.85 1.90
CA LYS A 55 6.25 6.02 2.12
C LYS A 55 6.68 5.21 3.32
N MET A 56 7.70 4.38 3.12
CA MET A 56 8.27 3.55 4.16
C MET A 56 8.93 4.41 5.23
N SER A 57 8.62 4.08 6.48
CA SER A 57 9.30 4.55 7.67
C SER A 57 10.25 3.45 8.18
N THR A 58 11.36 3.85 8.82
CA THR A 58 12.30 2.90 9.43
C THR A 58 11.60 2.10 10.53
N LEU A 59 11.72 0.77 10.50
CA LEU A 59 11.12 -0.11 11.50
C LEU A 59 12.11 -0.35 12.63
N THR A 60 11.65 -0.20 13.87
CA THR A 60 12.40 -0.62 15.05
C THR A 60 12.10 -2.08 15.35
N ASN A 61 12.88 -2.69 16.24
CA ASN A 61 12.60 -4.05 16.74
C ASN A 61 11.18 -4.17 17.33
N ASN A 62 10.66 -3.11 17.95
CA ASN A 62 9.30 -3.11 18.47
C ASN A 62 8.26 -3.13 17.34
N HIS A 63 8.47 -2.33 16.29
CA HIS A 63 7.58 -2.35 15.11
C HIS A 63 7.54 -3.74 14.47
N VAL A 64 8.72 -4.39 14.33
CA VAL A 64 8.83 -5.75 13.79
C VAL A 64 8.07 -6.76 14.64
N LYS A 65 8.21 -6.71 15.98
CA LYS A 65 7.47 -7.58 16.90
C LYS A 65 5.96 -7.42 16.79
N VAL A 66 5.47 -6.19 16.63
CA VAL A 66 4.04 -5.91 16.44
C VAL A 66 3.54 -6.47 15.12
N ILE A 67 4.27 -6.26 14.02
CA ILE A 67 3.94 -6.82 12.70
C ILE A 67 3.91 -8.36 12.77
N GLU A 68 4.92 -8.97 13.38
CA GLU A 68 5.00 -10.41 13.56
C GLU A 68 3.82 -10.94 14.39
N GLY A 69 3.46 -10.24 15.47
CA GLY A 69 2.31 -10.57 16.32
C GLY A 69 0.98 -10.57 15.58
N TYR A 70 0.76 -9.63 14.65
CA TYR A 70 -0.41 -9.67 13.76
C TYR A 70 -0.32 -10.80 12.75
N SER A 71 0.85 -10.98 12.12
CA SER A 71 1.08 -12.00 11.09
C SER A 71 0.86 -13.42 11.61
N ARG A 72 1.25 -13.72 12.86
CA ARG A 72 1.04 -15.03 13.50
C ARG A 72 -0.43 -15.42 13.70
N LYS A 73 -1.38 -14.48 13.51
CA LYS A 73 -2.82 -14.78 13.53
C LYS A 73 -3.32 -15.32 12.19
N SER A 74 -2.51 -15.22 11.13
CA SER A 74 -2.78 -15.82 9.84
C SER A 74 -2.37 -17.29 9.81
N PRO A 75 -2.88 -18.10 8.85
CA PRO A 75 -2.34 -19.41 8.54
C PRO A 75 -0.82 -19.40 8.32
N ASP A 76 -0.14 -20.51 8.66
CA ASP A 76 1.33 -20.59 8.65
C ASP A 76 1.97 -20.19 7.32
N HIS A 77 1.38 -20.60 6.19
CA HIS A 77 1.90 -20.26 4.86
C HIS A 77 1.84 -18.75 4.59
N LEU A 78 0.77 -18.07 5.02
CA LEU A 78 0.65 -16.63 4.92
C LEU A 78 1.60 -15.94 5.89
N HIS A 79 1.75 -16.44 7.12
CA HIS A 79 2.73 -15.92 8.06
C HIS A 79 4.15 -15.94 7.46
N GLN A 80 4.56 -17.07 6.88
CA GLN A 80 5.86 -17.20 6.20
C GLN A 80 6.00 -16.20 5.05
N GLN A 81 4.95 -16.03 4.24
CA GLN A 81 4.95 -15.07 3.14
C GLN A 81 5.08 -13.63 3.65
N HIS A 82 4.32 -13.23 4.67
CA HIS A 82 4.44 -11.92 5.30
C HIS A 82 5.87 -11.66 5.80
N MET A 83 6.48 -12.65 6.47
CA MET A 83 7.84 -12.52 6.99
C MET A 83 8.88 -12.43 5.88
N SER A 84 8.68 -13.15 4.77
CA SER A 84 9.53 -13.02 3.57
C SER A 84 9.50 -11.59 3.04
N TYR A 85 8.31 -11.01 2.86
CA TYR A 85 8.18 -9.62 2.40
C TYR A 85 8.80 -8.64 3.40
N LEU A 86 8.49 -8.79 4.70
CA LEU A 86 9.05 -7.94 5.75
C LEU A 86 10.58 -7.95 5.74
N HIS A 87 11.18 -9.13 5.58
CA HIS A 87 12.63 -9.30 5.54
C HIS A 87 13.27 -8.53 4.38
N ASP A 88 12.65 -8.50 3.20
CA ASP A 88 13.19 -7.73 2.08
C ASP A 88 13.15 -6.22 2.35
N PHE A 89 12.12 -5.70 3.00
CA PHE A 89 12.10 -4.30 3.46
C PHE A 89 13.17 -4.01 4.52
N LEU A 90 13.37 -4.93 5.46
CA LEU A 90 14.40 -4.79 6.51
C LEU A 90 15.81 -4.83 5.92
N LYS A 91 16.07 -5.63 4.88
CA LYS A 91 17.35 -5.59 4.15
C LYS A 91 17.61 -4.20 3.55
N THR A 92 16.61 -3.59 2.92
CA THR A 92 16.74 -2.23 2.38
C THR A 92 17.05 -1.21 3.47
N GLN A 93 16.36 -1.30 4.61
CA GLN A 93 16.63 -0.41 5.76
C GLN A 93 18.03 -0.63 6.34
N ARG A 94 18.49 -1.88 6.42
CA ARG A 94 19.83 -2.20 6.88
C ARG A 94 20.92 -1.67 5.96
N ALA A 95 20.71 -1.77 4.64
CA ALA A 95 21.63 -1.20 3.66
C ALA A 95 21.73 0.33 3.80
N GLU A 96 20.59 1.00 4.04
CA GLU A 96 20.58 2.43 4.34
C GLU A 96 21.31 2.77 5.64
N GLU A 97 21.07 2.04 6.73
CA GLU A 97 21.77 2.26 8.00
C GLU A 97 23.28 2.17 7.85
N ILE A 98 23.76 1.14 7.15
CA ILE A 98 25.18 0.93 6.87
C ILE A 98 25.73 2.11 6.06
N TYR A 99 25.04 2.52 5.00
CA TYR A 99 25.43 3.68 4.19
C TYR A 99 25.59 4.96 5.03
N CYS A 100 24.61 5.25 5.90
CA CYS A 100 24.63 6.43 6.77
C CYS A 100 25.79 6.44 7.78
N GLN A 101 26.34 5.28 8.15
CA GLN A 101 27.48 5.20 9.08
C GLN A 101 28.80 5.69 8.49
N PHE A 102 28.95 5.65 7.17
CA PHE A 102 30.19 6.05 6.50
C PHE A 102 30.30 7.57 6.24
N ALA A 103 29.33 8.37 6.72
CA ALA A 103 29.30 9.85 6.69
C ALA A 103 29.64 10.51 5.33
N THR A 104 29.58 9.76 4.24
CA THR A 104 29.97 10.22 2.90
C THR A 104 28.71 10.37 2.07
N GLN A 105 28.35 11.61 1.74
CA GLN A 105 27.27 11.87 0.79
C GLN A 105 27.67 11.35 -0.58
N ASN A 106 26.91 10.40 -1.10
CA ASN A 106 27.05 9.85 -2.43
C ASN A 106 25.82 10.22 -3.25
N GLN A 107 26.04 11.08 -4.23
CA GLN A 107 25.00 11.63 -5.09
C GLN A 107 24.30 10.58 -5.95
N GLU A 108 24.88 9.38 -6.12
CA GLU A 108 24.23 8.27 -6.79
C GLU A 108 23.34 7.49 -5.81
N VAL A 109 23.86 7.14 -4.63
CA VAL A 109 23.16 6.26 -3.67
C VAL A 109 21.94 6.93 -3.04
N GLU A 110 22.00 8.21 -2.71
CA GLU A 110 20.90 8.92 -2.02
C GLU A 110 19.58 8.93 -2.82
N PRO A 111 19.57 9.22 -4.14
CA PRO A 111 18.40 9.05 -4.98
C PRO A 111 17.82 7.63 -4.94
N HIS A 112 18.66 6.59 -4.97
CA HIS A 112 18.19 5.20 -4.92
C HIS A 112 17.50 4.89 -3.58
N LEU A 113 18.08 5.31 -2.46
CA LEU A 113 17.49 5.11 -1.13
C LEU A 113 16.16 5.86 -0.98
N ASN A 114 16.11 7.11 -1.45
CA ASN A 114 14.89 7.90 -1.38
C ASN A 114 13.78 7.36 -2.29
N ALA A 115 14.15 6.93 -3.51
CA ALA A 115 13.25 6.25 -4.43
C ALA A 115 12.74 4.94 -3.83
N ALA A 116 13.60 4.12 -3.21
CA ALA A 116 13.18 2.88 -2.57
C ALA A 116 12.11 3.12 -1.49
N LYS A 117 12.31 4.11 -0.61
CA LYS A 117 11.35 4.45 0.45
C LYS A 117 9.97 4.84 -0.07
N CYS A 118 9.92 5.60 -1.15
CA CYS A 118 8.67 6.11 -1.69
C CYS A 118 8.02 5.11 -2.65
N ASN A 119 8.82 4.37 -3.42
CA ASN A 119 8.33 3.65 -4.58
C ASN A 119 8.06 2.18 -4.31
N LEU A 120 8.65 1.52 -3.29
CA LEU A 120 8.54 0.07 -3.13
C LEU A 120 7.09 -0.42 -2.96
N ILE A 121 6.36 0.08 -1.95
CA ILE A 121 4.95 -0.31 -1.72
C ILE A 121 4.06 0.13 -2.88
N GLU A 122 4.27 1.34 -3.39
CA GLU A 122 3.53 1.87 -4.53
C GLU A 122 3.75 1.02 -5.80
N ASN A 123 4.96 0.48 -6.01
CA ASN A 123 5.28 -0.45 -7.09
C ASN A 123 4.58 -1.79 -6.90
N LEU A 124 4.51 -2.31 -5.67
CA LEU A 124 3.78 -3.55 -5.39
C LEU A 124 2.28 -3.38 -5.69
N HIS A 125 1.66 -2.28 -5.24
CA HIS A 125 0.29 -1.96 -5.59
C HIS A 125 0.08 -1.80 -7.11
N SER A 126 0.98 -1.06 -7.78
CA SER A 126 0.96 -0.91 -9.25
C SER A 126 1.08 -2.27 -9.96
N SER A 127 1.82 -3.22 -9.40
CA SER A 127 1.97 -4.57 -9.96
C SER A 127 0.66 -5.33 -9.89
N HIS A 128 0.00 -5.33 -8.73
CA HIS A 128 -1.32 -5.98 -8.56
C HIS A 128 -2.38 -5.37 -9.48
N GLU A 129 -2.38 -4.04 -9.63
CA GLU A 129 -3.27 -3.34 -10.57
C GLU A 129 -3.03 -3.78 -12.01
N LYS A 130 -1.77 -3.85 -12.44
CA LYS A 130 -1.43 -4.29 -13.81
C LYS A 130 -1.84 -5.73 -14.07
N THR A 131 -1.65 -6.61 -13.10
CA THR A 131 -2.06 -8.02 -13.21
C THR A 131 -3.58 -8.16 -13.30
N ALA A 132 -4.35 -7.37 -12.56
CA ALA A 132 -5.80 -7.44 -12.55
C ALA A 132 -6.49 -6.74 -13.75
N LEU A 133 -5.78 -5.86 -14.47
CA LEU A 133 -6.34 -5.08 -15.58
C LEU A 133 -7.08 -5.92 -16.64
N PRO A 134 -6.50 -7.02 -17.18
CA PRO A 134 -7.18 -7.85 -18.18
C PRO A 134 -8.50 -8.43 -17.65
N MET A 135 -8.50 -8.89 -16.40
CA MET A 135 -9.68 -9.44 -15.77
C MET A 135 -10.77 -8.40 -15.55
N LEU A 136 -10.40 -7.20 -15.07
CA LEU A 136 -11.34 -6.09 -14.89
C LEU A 136 -11.92 -5.59 -16.22
N ALA A 137 -11.14 -5.61 -17.29
CA ALA A 137 -11.63 -5.30 -18.63
C ALA A 137 -12.65 -6.34 -19.10
N ALA A 138 -12.35 -7.63 -18.93
CA ALA A 138 -13.24 -8.71 -19.31
C ALA A 138 -14.55 -8.72 -18.50
N LEU A 139 -14.48 -8.51 -17.19
CA LEU A 139 -15.66 -8.40 -16.32
C LEU A 139 -16.55 -7.21 -16.71
N ALA A 140 -15.96 -6.10 -17.17
CA ALA A 140 -16.72 -4.96 -17.68
C ALA A 140 -17.45 -5.26 -19.00
N ASP A 141 -16.96 -6.24 -19.77
CA ASP A 141 -17.60 -6.76 -20.99
C ASP A 141 -18.50 -7.97 -20.71
N GLU A 142 -18.83 -8.24 -19.44
CA GLU A 142 -19.65 -9.40 -19.01
C GLU A 142 -19.03 -10.78 -19.35
N LYS A 143 -17.73 -10.84 -19.60
CA LYS A 143 -17.00 -12.10 -19.88
C LYS A 143 -16.60 -12.78 -18.58
N LEU A 144 -17.47 -13.64 -18.07
CA LEU A 144 -17.31 -14.30 -16.77
C LEU A 144 -16.45 -15.58 -16.82
N ASP A 145 -16.18 -16.14 -18.00
CA ASP A 145 -15.47 -17.42 -18.13
C ASP A 145 -14.09 -17.43 -17.47
N LEU A 146 -13.41 -16.27 -17.44
CA LEU A 146 -12.10 -16.08 -16.82
C LEU A 146 -12.09 -16.33 -15.31
N LEU A 147 -13.25 -16.24 -14.64
CA LEU A 147 -13.37 -16.53 -13.21
C LEU A 147 -13.20 -18.02 -12.88
N HIS A 148 -13.37 -18.91 -13.87
CA HIS A 148 -13.20 -20.35 -13.68
C HIS A 148 -11.73 -20.77 -13.68
N ASP A 149 -10.83 -19.90 -14.13
CA ASP A 149 -9.40 -20.13 -14.02
C ASP A 149 -8.92 -19.74 -12.62
N ASN A 150 -8.39 -20.73 -11.88
CA ASN A 150 -7.94 -20.53 -10.51
C ASN A 150 -6.84 -19.48 -10.39
N GLN A 151 -5.95 -19.37 -11.39
CA GLN A 151 -4.85 -18.42 -11.34
C GLN A 151 -5.36 -16.99 -11.52
N HIS A 152 -6.24 -16.74 -12.49
CA HIS A 152 -6.91 -15.45 -12.64
C HIS A 152 -7.71 -15.10 -11.39
N MET A 153 -8.43 -16.06 -10.82
CA MET A 153 -9.23 -15.84 -9.63
C MET A 153 -8.39 -15.44 -8.42
N VAL A 154 -7.25 -16.12 -8.18
CA VAL A 154 -6.30 -15.76 -7.12
C VAL A 154 -5.72 -14.36 -7.35
N GLN A 155 -5.26 -14.06 -8.57
CA GLN A 155 -4.72 -12.73 -8.89
C GLN A 155 -5.74 -11.61 -8.67
N PHE A 156 -7.00 -11.87 -9.00
CA PHE A 156 -8.08 -10.93 -8.79
C PHE A 156 -8.45 -10.75 -7.33
N MET A 157 -8.54 -11.83 -6.56
CA MET A 157 -8.81 -11.74 -5.13
C MET A 157 -7.69 -11.00 -4.40
N VAL A 158 -6.43 -11.29 -4.71
CA VAL A 158 -5.28 -10.51 -4.21
C VAL A 158 -5.43 -9.04 -4.57
N PHE A 159 -5.80 -8.71 -5.80
CA PHE A 159 -6.07 -7.32 -6.18
C PHE A 159 -7.17 -6.70 -5.32
N ILE A 160 -8.31 -7.37 -5.13
CA ILE A 160 -9.44 -6.87 -4.33
C ILE A 160 -9.02 -6.65 -2.87
N GLY A 161 -8.33 -7.61 -2.26
CA GLY A 161 -7.82 -7.49 -0.88
C GLY A 161 -6.89 -6.28 -0.74
N GLN A 162 -5.98 -6.08 -1.70
CA GLN A 162 -5.08 -4.94 -1.73
C GLN A 162 -5.81 -3.61 -1.94
N GLN A 163 -6.81 -3.55 -2.84
CA GLN A 163 -7.62 -2.34 -3.04
C GLN A 163 -8.38 -1.94 -1.79
N PHE A 164 -8.89 -2.92 -1.03
CA PHE A 164 -9.64 -2.66 0.20
C PHE A 164 -8.72 -2.15 1.31
N CYS A 165 -7.64 -2.87 1.62
CA CYS A 165 -6.79 -2.59 2.77
C CYS A 165 -5.92 -1.34 2.62
N ARG A 166 -5.63 -0.91 1.39
CA ARG A 166 -4.74 0.24 1.16
C ARG A 166 -5.42 1.60 1.37
N THR A 167 -6.73 1.65 1.61
CA THR A 167 -7.50 2.90 1.69
C THR A 167 -7.24 3.67 2.98
N LYS A 168 -7.29 5.01 2.89
CA LYS A 168 -7.25 5.90 4.06
C LYS A 168 -8.38 5.62 5.05
N ALA A 169 -9.58 5.32 4.56
CA ALA A 169 -10.71 4.98 5.41
C ALA A 169 -10.46 3.71 6.23
N PHE A 170 -9.91 2.65 5.62
CA PHE A 170 -9.57 1.42 6.34
C PHE A 170 -8.52 1.67 7.41
N ARG A 171 -7.43 2.38 7.08
CA ARG A 171 -6.42 2.83 8.06
C ARG A 171 -7.04 3.56 9.23
N ASP A 172 -7.74 4.65 8.94
CA ASP A 172 -8.21 5.57 9.98
C ASP A 172 -9.23 4.86 10.90
N ASN A 173 -10.03 3.93 10.38
CA ASN A 173 -10.95 3.15 11.18
C ASN A 173 -10.24 2.11 12.05
N VAL A 174 -9.22 1.42 11.53
CA VAL A 174 -8.42 0.48 12.33
C VAL A 174 -7.67 1.21 13.44
N LEU A 175 -7.02 2.34 13.14
CA LEU A 175 -6.28 3.10 14.15
C LEU A 175 -7.18 3.67 15.26
N LYS A 176 -8.43 4.02 14.95
CA LYS A 176 -9.40 4.52 15.94
C LYS A 176 -9.82 3.47 16.98
N ILE A 177 -9.82 2.19 16.62
CA ILE A 177 -10.30 1.12 17.51
C ILE A 177 -9.18 0.51 18.37
N LEU A 178 -7.92 0.91 18.16
CA LEU A 178 -6.81 0.43 18.97
C LEU A 178 -6.94 0.95 20.41
N ASN A 179 -6.87 0.04 21.38
CA ASN A 179 -6.89 0.41 22.79
C ASN A 179 -5.63 1.23 23.13
N ARG A 180 -5.79 2.20 24.03
CA ARG A 180 -4.71 3.08 24.53
C ARG A 180 -4.85 3.33 26.03
N ARG A 181 -5.21 2.29 26.79
CA ARG A 181 -5.56 2.38 28.23
C ARG A 181 -4.34 2.26 29.14
N ASN A 182 -3.26 1.67 28.66
CA ASN A 182 -2.00 1.50 29.38
C ASN A 182 -0.79 1.66 28.45
N ALA A 183 0.42 1.70 29.02
CA ALA A 183 1.65 1.96 28.29
C ALA A 183 1.92 0.95 27.16
N LEU A 184 1.66 -0.35 27.41
CA LEU A 184 1.86 -1.39 26.40
C LEU A 184 0.88 -1.23 25.23
N GLU A 185 -0.39 -0.96 25.53
CA GLU A 185 -1.40 -0.71 24.50
C GLU A 185 -1.08 0.53 23.65
N ILE A 186 -0.59 1.60 24.28
CA ILE A 186 -0.13 2.81 23.60
C ILE A 186 1.03 2.48 22.65
N GLU A 187 2.02 1.74 23.13
CA GLU A 187 3.19 1.34 22.34
C GLU A 187 2.80 0.49 21.12
N VAL A 188 1.89 -0.48 21.30
CA VAL A 188 1.36 -1.30 20.18
C VAL A 188 0.59 -0.43 19.19
N ALA A 189 -0.23 0.51 19.68
CA ALA A 189 -1.01 1.39 18.82
C ALA A 189 -0.11 2.33 17.99
N ASP A 190 0.94 2.88 18.60
CA ASP A 190 1.91 3.75 17.91
C ASP A 190 2.75 2.96 16.90
N ALA A 191 3.21 1.76 17.27
CA ALA A 191 3.88 0.85 16.35
C ALA A 191 2.99 0.47 15.16
N THR A 192 1.70 0.21 15.40
CA THR A 192 0.71 -0.11 14.36
C THR A 192 0.53 1.06 13.40
N ALA A 193 0.40 2.28 13.92
CA ALA A 193 0.28 3.49 13.09
C ALA A 193 1.54 3.75 12.27
N HIS A 194 2.72 3.61 12.88
CA HIS A 194 4.02 3.84 12.23
C HIS A 194 4.32 2.84 11.11
N SER A 195 3.93 1.58 11.30
CA SER A 195 4.15 0.49 10.35
C SER A 195 2.98 0.24 9.40
N TRP A 196 1.99 1.15 9.37
CA TRP A 196 0.75 0.95 8.60
C TRP A 196 0.99 0.71 7.10
N TRP A 197 2.02 1.32 6.52
CA TRP A 197 2.40 1.11 5.12
C TRP A 197 2.66 -0.37 4.81
N PHE A 198 3.20 -1.13 5.77
CA PHE A 198 3.41 -2.57 5.63
C PHE A 198 2.18 -3.36 6.04
N LEU A 199 1.56 -3.00 7.17
CA LEU A 199 0.39 -3.71 7.70
C LEU A 199 -0.79 -3.69 6.73
N SER A 200 -1.03 -2.57 6.05
CA SER A 200 -2.08 -2.50 5.02
C SER A 200 -1.83 -3.45 3.86
N TYR A 201 -0.59 -3.55 3.38
CA TYR A 201 -0.20 -4.51 2.35
C TYR A 201 -0.39 -5.95 2.84
N MET A 202 0.10 -6.26 4.05
CA MET A 202 -0.04 -7.57 4.70
C MET A 202 -1.51 -7.98 4.88
N TYR A 203 -2.37 -7.08 5.36
CA TYR A 203 -3.81 -7.35 5.45
C TYR A 203 -4.45 -7.59 4.07
N GLY A 204 -3.98 -6.89 3.04
CA GLY A 204 -4.42 -7.14 1.67
C GLY A 204 -4.06 -8.54 1.16
N MET A 205 -2.97 -9.13 1.65
CA MET A 205 -2.58 -10.52 1.33
C MET A 205 -3.43 -11.55 2.08
N ASN A 206 -4.01 -11.19 3.23
CA ASN A 206 -4.89 -12.08 3.98
C ASN A 206 -6.31 -12.13 3.41
N LEU A 207 -6.80 -11.00 2.88
CA LEU A 207 -8.18 -10.89 2.37
C LEU A 207 -8.36 -11.40 0.95
N GLY A 208 -7.29 -11.48 0.17
CA GLY A 208 -7.31 -11.86 -1.23
C GLY A 208 -6.59 -13.17 -1.47
#